data_AF-A0A9X4QWI3-F1
#
_entry.id   AF-A0A9X4QWI3-F1
#
_cell.length_a   1.000
_cell.length_b   1.000
_cell.length_c   1.000
_cell.angle_alpha   90.00
_cell.angle_beta   90.00
_cell.angle_gamma   90.00
#
_symmetry.space_group_name_H-M   'P 1'
#
loop_
_entity.id
_entity.type
_entity.pdbx_description
1 polymer ?
#
loop_
_entity_poly.entity_id
_entity_poly.type
_entity_poly.pdbx_seq_one_letter_code
_entity_poly.pdbx_strand_id
1 'polypeptide(L)'
;MIRTVGLLNKPVLVLSMLFTLFAALLFPSQTSATPGQITVNGYTSTSASMSMDSFYPDSDLFPGGRKVTATFDNYAFRFSSGSSGIMVAIKSLATGNVIASPANISSGNTYDIQLDGTYEIHTFPVGYPAPSSWNLQINAQSPGLVDIGSPSPNAYLLKGSTHTIVAFVTGSPTSVTATAVNGSGDTTTLGTLSNITGTRYELTHTFNTHFPVGSGSAMTMPKLRITATYGGATVSKEITFYVTYETRSFYENADATWYYNTPYDHSFLGPANNEQMCYEYIVNQWSVVEPLQPDSYIIDFMLRQGIYSGRAGTVFTSYSMTPAPYPDAIYYGGFHFAKVTAWDASGNPTQIQSKWGPYEYIKSGKANAFPSLYGTPRIYFWD
;
A
#
# COMPACT_ATOMS: atom_id res chain seq x y z
N MET A 1 -56.62 -52.53 36.57
CA MET A 1 -55.62 -53.54 36.96
C MET A 1 -54.37 -52.79 37.40
N ILE A 2 -54.09 -52.75 38.72
CA ILE A 2 -52.78 -52.63 39.42
C ILE A 2 -51.85 -51.46 38.97
N ARG A 3 -51.31 -50.54 39.78
CA ARG A 3 -51.31 -50.19 41.21
C ARG A 3 -50.71 -48.77 41.32
N THR A 4 -51.21 -48.03 42.30
CA THR A 4 -50.66 -46.87 43.04
C THR A 4 -49.17 -47.04 43.40
N VAL A 5 -48.31 -46.02 43.53
CA VAL A 5 -48.01 -45.10 44.68
C VAL A 5 -46.70 -44.38 44.25
N GLY A 6 -46.35 -43.12 44.48
CA GLY A 6 -46.85 -42.01 45.30
C GLY A 6 -45.65 -41.17 45.79
N LEU A 7 -45.95 -39.96 46.28
CA LEU A 7 -45.18 -39.19 47.28
C LEU A 7 -43.90 -38.48 46.73
N LEU A 8 -43.48 -37.26 47.11
CA LEU A 8 -43.93 -36.25 48.07
C LEU A 8 -43.11 -34.96 47.85
N ASN A 9 -43.71 -33.80 48.18
CA ASN A 9 -43.11 -32.58 48.76
C ASN A 9 -42.13 -31.65 47.99
N LYS A 10 -42.65 -30.44 47.74
CA LYS A 10 -41.98 -29.12 47.72
C LYS A 10 -41.53 -28.71 49.16
N PRO A 11 -41.09 -27.47 49.43
CA PRO A 11 -39.91 -26.70 49.00
C PRO A 11 -39.07 -26.24 50.22
N VAL A 12 -37.80 -25.84 50.06
CA VAL A 12 -37.15 -24.99 51.09
C VAL A 12 -36.22 -23.96 50.44
N LEU A 13 -36.58 -22.70 50.66
CA LEU A 13 -35.75 -21.51 50.50
C LEU A 13 -35.18 -21.21 51.90
N VAL A 14 -33.85 -21.19 52.08
CA VAL A 14 -33.22 -20.52 53.24
C VAL A 14 -32.00 -19.74 52.76
N LEU A 15 -31.95 -18.53 53.29
CA LEU A 15 -31.15 -17.36 52.98
C LEU A 15 -29.85 -17.33 53.82
N SER A 16 -28.81 -16.71 53.24
CA SER A 16 -27.82 -15.81 53.88
C SER A 16 -26.71 -16.27 54.84
N MET A 17 -25.50 -15.79 54.50
CA MET A 17 -24.43 -15.22 55.38
C MET A 17 -23.55 -16.20 56.20
N LEU A 18 -22.23 -16.06 56.41
CA LEU A 18 -21.15 -15.16 55.96
C LEU A 18 -19.82 -15.65 56.64
N PHE A 19 -18.66 -15.35 56.02
CA PHE A 19 -17.27 -15.32 56.54
C PHE A 19 -16.43 -16.60 56.80
N THR A 20 -15.54 -16.86 55.81
CA THR A 20 -14.05 -17.00 55.86
C THR A 20 -13.33 -18.01 56.77
N LEU A 21 -12.40 -18.78 56.18
CA LEU A 21 -10.95 -18.55 56.35
C LEU A 21 -10.08 -19.23 55.26
N PHE A 22 -9.27 -18.39 54.59
CA PHE A 22 -7.97 -18.60 53.93
C PHE A 22 -7.52 -19.98 53.38
N ALA A 23 -7.35 -20.01 52.04
CA ALA A 23 -6.11 -20.46 51.41
C ALA A 23 -5.91 -19.68 50.10
N ALA A 24 -5.18 -18.55 50.18
CA ALA A 24 -4.73 -17.81 49.02
C ALA A 24 -3.59 -18.58 48.33
N LEU A 25 -3.94 -19.41 47.35
CA LEU A 25 -3.00 -19.83 46.32
C LEU A 25 -2.92 -18.70 45.29
N LEU A 26 -1.79 -17.99 45.32
CA LEU A 26 -1.41 -16.94 44.39
C LEU A 26 -1.25 -17.53 42.97
N PHE A 27 -2.34 -17.57 42.21
CA PHE A 27 -2.24 -17.61 40.74
C PHE A 27 -2.20 -16.18 40.23
N PRO A 28 -1.26 -15.81 39.33
CA PRO A 28 -1.34 -14.54 38.64
C PRO A 28 -2.67 -14.50 37.87
N SER A 29 -3.47 -13.48 38.14
CA SER A 29 -4.72 -13.22 37.43
C SER A 29 -4.44 -13.13 35.93
N GLN A 30 -4.86 -14.13 35.16
CA GLN A 30 -4.93 -14.04 33.71
C GLN A 30 -6.12 -13.13 33.37
N THR A 31 -5.84 -11.91 32.95
CA THR A 31 -6.83 -11.05 32.31
C THR A 31 -6.84 -11.35 30.82
N SER A 32 -7.93 -11.91 30.29
CA SER A 32 -8.16 -11.97 28.84
C SER A 32 -8.59 -10.59 28.35
N ALA A 33 -7.84 -9.98 27.44
CA ALA A 33 -8.19 -8.68 26.86
C ALA A 33 -8.89 -8.88 25.51
N THR A 34 -10.22 -8.78 25.48
CA THR A 34 -10.98 -8.41 24.27
C THR A 34 -10.68 -6.95 23.89
N PRO A 35 -10.98 -6.46 22.66
CA PRO A 35 -10.56 -5.14 22.20
C PRO A 35 -11.07 -4.03 23.13
N GLY A 36 -10.16 -3.50 23.94
CA GLY A 36 -10.49 -2.69 25.10
C GLY A 36 -9.21 -2.24 25.82
N GLN A 37 -9.27 -1.04 26.37
CA GLN A 37 -8.18 -0.42 27.12
C GLN A 37 -7.79 -1.28 28.33
N ILE A 38 -6.51 -1.61 28.47
CA ILE A 38 -5.93 -2.14 29.70
C ILE A 38 -5.38 -0.97 30.50
N THR A 39 -5.71 -0.86 31.78
CA THR A 39 -5.08 0.11 32.69
C THR A 39 -4.29 -0.63 33.75
N VAL A 40 -2.99 -0.36 33.84
CA VAL A 40 -2.08 -0.88 34.87
C VAL A 40 -1.78 0.26 35.83
N ASN A 41 -2.08 0.05 37.11
CA ASN A 41 -1.88 1.05 38.16
C ASN A 41 -0.81 0.58 39.17
N GLY A 42 0.02 1.52 39.63
CA GLY A 42 0.93 1.32 40.77
C GLY A 42 0.48 2.12 41.99
N TYR A 43 0.27 1.45 43.13
CA TYR A 43 0.13 2.07 44.45
C TYR A 43 1.25 1.60 45.38
N THR A 44 1.80 2.52 46.18
CA THR A 44 2.80 2.24 47.22
C THR A 44 2.16 1.59 48.45
N SER A 45 1.72 0.33 48.35
CA SER A 45 1.47 -0.53 49.51
C SER A 45 1.20 -1.98 49.09
N THR A 46 2.25 -2.70 48.66
CA THR A 46 2.49 -4.14 48.88
C THR A 46 3.63 -4.59 47.98
N SER A 47 4.66 -5.12 48.63
CA SER A 47 5.78 -5.84 48.05
C SER A 47 5.28 -7.14 47.40
N ALA A 48 5.66 -7.35 46.14
CA ALA A 48 5.65 -8.66 45.52
C ALA A 48 7.07 -8.88 44.99
N SER A 49 7.79 -9.85 45.56
CA SER A 49 9.09 -10.30 45.06
C SER A 49 8.89 -11.16 43.81
N MET A 50 9.76 -11.00 42.81
CA MET A 50 9.95 -12.01 41.76
C MET A 50 11.43 -12.18 41.46
N SER A 51 11.82 -13.46 41.37
CA SER A 51 13.14 -13.93 40.97
C SER A 51 13.41 -13.57 39.49
N MET A 52 14.58 -13.00 39.25
CA MET A 52 15.10 -12.60 37.94
C MET A 52 16.29 -13.47 37.57
N ASP A 53 16.12 -14.42 36.64
CA ASP A 53 17.26 -15.02 35.95
C ASP A 53 17.49 -14.28 34.64
N SER A 54 18.28 -13.21 34.74
CA SER A 54 19.01 -12.48 33.69
C SER A 54 18.26 -11.55 32.71
N PHE A 55 18.02 -10.31 33.15
CA PHE A 55 18.39 -9.08 32.43
C PHE A 55 18.52 -7.91 33.44
N TYR A 56 19.75 -7.45 33.71
CA TYR A 56 20.06 -6.31 34.58
C TYR A 56 19.96 -4.98 33.79
N PRO A 57 19.32 -3.94 34.35
CA PRO A 57 20.06 -3.05 35.26
C PRO A 57 19.54 -3.16 36.70
N ASP A 58 20.47 -3.05 37.65
CA ASP A 58 20.37 -3.31 39.09
C ASP A 58 18.97 -3.36 39.71
N SER A 59 18.64 -4.55 40.22
CA SER A 59 17.43 -4.91 40.96
C SER A 59 17.26 -4.24 42.33
N ASP A 60 18.13 -3.30 42.71
CA ASP A 60 18.12 -2.68 44.04
C ASP A 60 17.77 -1.17 44.05
N LEU A 61 17.48 -0.55 42.90
CA LEU A 61 17.37 0.92 42.82
C LEU A 61 15.96 1.52 42.63
N PHE A 62 14.89 0.74 42.37
CA PHE A 62 13.57 1.33 42.08
C PHE A 62 12.39 0.65 42.80
N PRO A 63 12.01 1.13 44.00
CA PRO A 63 10.75 0.75 44.64
C PRO A 63 9.56 1.04 43.72
N GLY A 64 8.71 0.04 43.45
CA GLY A 64 7.42 0.24 42.76
C GLY A 64 7.27 -0.34 41.35
N GLY A 65 8.20 -1.18 40.89
CA GLY A 65 8.05 -1.93 39.64
C GLY A 65 6.86 -2.91 39.66
N ARG A 66 6.22 -3.12 38.51
CA ARG A 66 5.13 -4.09 38.32
C ARG A 66 5.36 -4.96 37.09
N LYS A 67 4.82 -6.17 37.13
CA LYS A 67 4.77 -7.11 36.00
C LYS A 67 3.32 -7.49 35.72
N VAL A 68 2.91 -7.41 34.46
CA VAL A 68 1.59 -7.86 34.01
C VAL A 68 1.77 -8.85 32.88
N THR A 69 1.02 -9.95 32.92
CA THR A 69 0.93 -10.89 31.81
C THR A 69 -0.37 -10.62 31.07
N ALA A 70 -0.28 -10.35 29.77
CA ALA A 70 -1.43 -10.10 28.92
C ALA A 70 -1.32 -10.87 27.61
N THR A 71 -2.47 -11.30 27.10
CA THR A 71 -2.61 -11.86 25.76
C THR A 71 -3.11 -10.76 24.85
N PHE A 72 -2.47 -10.63 23.70
CA PHE A 72 -2.70 -9.60 22.70
C PHE A 72 -3.04 -10.26 21.37
N ASP A 73 -4.05 -9.73 20.66
CA ASP A 73 -4.61 -10.39 19.48
C ASP A 73 -4.27 -9.65 18.17
N ASN A 74 -2.98 -9.59 17.81
CA ASN A 74 -2.48 -9.00 16.56
C ASN A 74 -3.03 -7.58 16.27
N TYR A 75 -2.97 -6.69 17.25
CA TYR A 75 -3.28 -5.26 17.10
C TYR A 75 -2.01 -4.43 17.26
N ALA A 76 -2.02 -3.24 16.67
CA ALA A 76 -1.17 -2.16 17.16
C ALA A 76 -1.69 -1.75 18.54
N PHE A 77 -0.85 -1.79 19.57
CA PHE A 77 -1.17 -1.31 20.91
C PHE A 77 -0.38 -0.06 21.20
N ARG A 78 -1.09 0.97 21.69
CA ARG A 78 -0.53 2.22 22.18
C ARG A 78 -0.41 2.17 23.69
N PHE A 79 0.82 2.30 24.17
CA PHE A 79 1.15 2.46 25.56
C PHE A 79 1.27 3.96 25.87
N SER A 80 0.49 4.45 26.83
CA SER A 80 0.46 5.86 27.22
C SER A 80 0.37 6.01 28.73
N SER A 81 0.97 7.07 29.27
CA SER A 81 0.94 7.36 30.71
C SER A 81 0.33 8.74 30.97
N GLY A 82 -0.52 8.84 32.01
CA GLY A 82 -0.99 10.12 32.53
C GLY A 82 -0.03 10.74 33.55
N SER A 83 1.04 10.02 33.95
CA SER A 83 1.95 10.41 35.01
C SER A 83 3.35 10.82 34.50
N SER A 84 4.18 11.31 35.43
CA SER A 84 5.61 11.54 35.20
C SER A 84 6.32 10.21 34.96
N GLY A 85 6.79 9.99 33.72
CA GLY A 85 7.68 8.92 33.22
C GLY A 85 7.51 7.50 33.76
N ILE A 86 7.17 6.54 32.91
CA ILE A 86 7.17 5.10 33.20
C ILE A 86 8.06 4.42 32.16
N MET A 87 9.05 3.63 32.58
CA MET A 87 9.75 2.73 31.68
C MET A 87 8.92 1.47 31.44
N VAL A 88 8.78 1.08 30.16
CA VAL A 88 8.10 -0.16 29.77
C VAL A 88 9.04 -1.05 28.98
N ALA A 89 9.16 -2.32 29.38
CA ALA A 89 9.82 -3.37 28.63
C ALA A 89 8.84 -4.53 28.38
N ILE A 90 8.96 -5.19 27.22
CA ILE A 90 8.01 -6.22 26.79
C ILE A 90 8.77 -7.49 26.39
N LYS A 91 8.36 -8.63 26.95
CA LYS A 91 8.94 -9.94 26.70
C LYS A 91 7.89 -10.90 26.16
N SER A 92 8.21 -11.60 25.07
CA SER A 92 7.37 -12.67 24.52
C SER A 92 7.47 -13.92 25.37
N LEU A 93 6.33 -14.46 25.82
CA LEU A 93 6.32 -15.76 26.51
C LEU A 93 6.49 -16.94 25.57
N ALA A 94 6.11 -16.81 24.30
CA ALA A 94 6.27 -17.85 23.30
C ALA A 94 7.74 -18.09 22.93
N THR A 95 8.53 -17.01 22.83
CA THR A 95 9.94 -17.09 22.37
C THR A 95 10.96 -16.84 23.49
N GLY A 96 10.53 -16.30 24.63
CA GLY A 96 11.42 -15.86 25.71
C GLY A 96 12.17 -14.55 25.43
N ASN A 97 12.06 -13.99 24.21
CA ASN A 97 12.81 -12.82 23.79
C ASN A 97 12.20 -11.50 24.29
N VAL A 98 13.06 -10.53 24.61
CA VAL A 98 12.65 -9.13 24.80
C VAL A 98 12.39 -8.53 23.43
N ILE A 99 11.14 -8.14 23.18
CA ILE A 99 10.70 -7.60 21.89
C ILE A 99 10.69 -6.06 21.86
N ALA A 100 10.77 -5.44 23.04
CA ALA A 100 10.93 -3.99 23.19
C ALA A 100 11.82 -3.68 24.40
N SER A 101 12.93 -2.96 24.15
CA SER A 101 13.80 -2.39 25.18
C SER A 101 13.07 -1.30 25.98
N PRO A 102 13.51 -0.97 27.22
CA PRO A 102 12.84 0.00 28.07
C PRO A 102 12.56 1.34 27.37
N ALA A 103 11.30 1.64 27.12
CA ALA A 103 10.85 2.92 26.57
C ALA A 103 10.29 3.80 27.70
N ASN A 104 10.75 5.06 27.81
CA ASN A 104 10.21 6.01 28.77
C ASN A 104 8.90 6.64 28.22
N ILE A 105 7.79 6.32 28.87
CA ILE A 105 6.44 6.78 28.56
C ILE A 105 6.03 7.82 29.62
N SER A 106 6.08 9.10 29.27
CA SER A 106 5.65 10.21 30.11
C SER A 106 4.36 10.85 29.59
N SER A 107 3.73 11.73 30.38
CA SER A 107 2.66 12.60 29.89
C SER A 107 3.05 13.26 28.56
N GLY A 108 2.25 13.01 27.51
CA GLY A 108 2.49 13.50 26.14
C GLY A 108 3.31 12.58 25.22
N ASN A 109 3.96 11.53 25.75
CA ASN A 109 4.71 10.55 24.96
C ASN A 109 3.95 9.22 24.92
N THR A 110 3.89 8.61 23.74
CA THR A 110 3.25 7.31 23.54
C THR A 110 4.20 6.33 22.86
N TYR A 111 4.02 5.05 23.11
CA TYR A 111 4.79 3.98 22.49
C TYR A 111 3.85 2.99 21.81
N ASP A 112 3.94 2.90 20.48
CA ASP A 112 3.10 2.03 19.68
C ASP A 112 3.88 0.78 19.27
N ILE A 113 3.32 -0.41 19.51
CA ILE A 113 3.92 -1.69 19.14
C ILE A 113 2.87 -2.70 18.71
N GLN A 114 3.22 -3.54 17.72
CA GLN A 114 2.41 -4.67 17.29
C GLN A 114 2.66 -5.88 18.19
N LEU A 115 1.58 -6.45 18.74
CA LEU A 115 1.66 -7.60 19.65
C LEU A 115 0.66 -8.68 19.22
N ASP A 116 1.13 -9.92 19.12
CA ASP A 116 0.34 -11.11 18.80
C ASP A 116 0.81 -12.31 19.65
N GLY A 117 -0.03 -12.73 20.59
CA GLY A 117 0.26 -13.77 21.57
C GLY A 117 0.37 -13.25 23.00
N THR A 118 0.96 -14.05 23.88
CA THR A 118 1.07 -13.72 25.31
C THR A 118 2.43 -13.11 25.64
N TYR A 119 2.42 -12.00 26.37
CA TYR A 119 3.61 -11.23 26.72
C TYR A 119 3.63 -10.88 28.20
N GLU A 120 4.85 -10.74 28.74
CA GLU A 120 5.11 -10.07 30.02
C GLU A 120 5.44 -8.60 29.77
N ILE A 121 4.74 -7.72 30.46
CA ILE A 121 4.93 -6.27 30.42
C ILE A 121 5.54 -5.87 31.76
N HIS A 122 6.75 -5.32 31.71
CA HIS A 122 7.48 -4.87 32.87
C HIS A 122 7.45 -3.34 32.90
N THR A 123 7.03 -2.78 34.02
CA THR A 123 6.85 -1.33 34.18
C THR A 123 7.60 -0.82 35.40
N PHE A 124 8.31 0.31 35.25
CA PHE A 124 9.05 0.94 36.35
C PHE A 124 8.83 2.46 36.34
N PRO A 125 8.49 3.09 37.47
CA PRO A 125 8.40 4.55 37.52
C PRO A 125 9.78 5.19 37.30
N VAL A 126 9.83 6.31 36.58
CA VAL A 126 11.04 7.10 36.32
C VAL A 126 11.08 8.29 37.24
N GLY A 127 12.20 8.48 37.94
CA GLY A 127 12.48 9.63 38.80
C GLY A 127 12.70 9.26 40.27
N TYR A 128 13.49 10.08 40.96
CA TYR A 128 13.68 10.01 42.41
C TYR A 128 13.18 11.30 43.08
N PRO A 129 12.29 11.21 44.09
CA PRO A 129 11.62 9.99 44.56
C PRO A 129 10.62 9.47 43.51
N ALA A 130 10.39 8.15 43.50
CA ALA A 130 9.40 7.55 42.61
C ALA A 130 7.99 8.12 42.92
N PRO A 131 7.19 8.46 41.89
CA PRO A 131 5.83 8.94 42.10
C PRO A 131 5.00 7.94 42.91
N SER A 132 4.22 8.47 43.87
CA SER A 132 3.36 7.68 44.78
C SER A 132 2.21 6.97 44.08
N SER A 133 1.88 7.40 42.85
CA SER A 133 0.94 6.71 41.96
C SER A 133 1.31 6.94 40.50
N TRP A 134 1.07 5.94 39.68
CA TRP A 134 1.27 6.00 38.23
C TRP A 134 0.24 5.12 37.52
N ASN A 135 -0.08 5.45 36.28
CA ASN A 135 -0.97 4.67 35.42
C ASN A 135 -0.37 4.47 34.02
N LEU A 136 -0.41 3.23 33.54
CA LEU A 136 -0.12 2.89 32.16
C LEU A 136 -1.40 2.43 31.50
N GLN A 137 -1.80 3.12 30.43
CA GLN A 137 -2.91 2.71 29.57
C GLN A 137 -2.33 2.02 28.34
N ILE A 138 -2.89 0.87 28.00
CA ILE A 138 -2.55 0.10 26.80
C ILE A 138 -3.82 0.00 25.98
N ASN A 139 -3.84 0.68 24.83
CA ASN A 139 -5.02 0.85 24.01
C ASN A 139 -4.79 0.18 22.65
N ALA A 140 -5.64 -0.76 22.27
CA ALA A 140 -5.69 -1.26 20.89
C ALA A 140 -6.00 -0.09 19.93
N GLN A 141 -5.16 0.11 18.91
CA GLN A 141 -5.28 1.20 17.93
C GLN A 141 -5.88 0.70 16.62
N SER A 142 -5.32 -0.36 16.03
CA SER A 142 -5.81 -0.93 14.77
C SER A 142 -5.55 -2.44 14.70
N PRO A 143 -6.51 -3.24 14.17
CA PRO A 143 -6.33 -4.67 14.00
C PRO A 143 -5.43 -4.99 12.80
N GLY A 144 -4.37 -5.74 13.04
CA GLY A 144 -3.47 -6.25 12.01
C GLY A 144 -2.75 -5.18 11.19
N LEU A 145 -1.97 -5.67 10.23
CA LEU A 145 -1.28 -4.90 9.19
C LEU A 145 -1.67 -5.48 7.82
N VAL A 146 -1.66 -4.62 6.80
CA VAL A 146 -1.86 -5.02 5.41
C VAL A 146 -0.65 -4.57 4.60
N ASP A 147 -0.04 -5.51 3.89
CA ASP A 147 0.98 -5.23 2.88
C ASP A 147 0.60 -5.90 1.55
N ILE A 148 1.09 -5.34 0.44
CA ILE A 148 0.77 -5.81 -0.92
C ILE A 148 2.03 -6.40 -1.53
N GLY A 149 2.04 -7.73 -1.70
CA GLY A 149 3.16 -8.47 -2.27
C GLY A 149 3.16 -8.52 -3.79
N SER A 150 1.98 -8.46 -4.42
CA SER A 150 1.84 -8.44 -5.88
C SER A 150 0.52 -7.76 -6.30
N PRO A 151 0.51 -6.97 -7.38
CA PRO A 151 1.69 -6.50 -8.11
C PRO A 151 2.55 -5.56 -7.26
N SER A 152 3.79 -5.30 -7.66
CA SER A 152 4.59 -4.26 -6.99
C SER A 152 4.10 -2.85 -7.38
N PRO A 153 4.46 -1.81 -6.61
CA PRO A 153 4.10 -0.44 -6.95
C PRO A 153 4.53 -0.06 -8.38
N ASN A 154 3.67 0.69 -9.08
CA ASN A 154 3.86 1.18 -10.46
C ASN A 154 3.90 0.08 -11.54
N ALA A 155 3.39 -1.12 -11.27
CA ALA A 155 3.27 -2.16 -12.28
C ALA A 155 2.29 -1.79 -13.41
N TYR A 156 2.61 -2.21 -14.64
CA TYR A 156 1.75 -2.17 -15.82
C TYR A 156 1.12 -3.53 -16.04
N LEU A 157 -0.15 -3.68 -15.71
CA LEU A 157 -0.93 -4.88 -15.94
C LEU A 157 -1.57 -4.81 -17.32
N LEU A 158 -1.32 -5.81 -18.16
CA LEU A 158 -1.85 -5.83 -19.52
C LEU A 158 -3.35 -6.17 -19.50
N LYS A 159 -4.18 -5.37 -20.15
CA LYS A 159 -5.61 -5.61 -20.26
C LYS A 159 -5.91 -6.94 -20.91
N GLY A 160 -6.85 -7.68 -20.33
CA GLY A 160 -7.20 -9.04 -20.70
C GLY A 160 -6.24 -10.10 -20.14
N SER A 161 -5.17 -9.70 -19.45
CA SER A 161 -4.24 -10.63 -18.81
C SER A 161 -4.68 -10.96 -17.39
N THR A 162 -4.35 -12.20 -16.98
CA THR A 162 -4.63 -12.69 -15.62
C THR A 162 -3.38 -12.57 -14.77
N HIS A 163 -3.52 -11.95 -13.60
CA HIS A 163 -2.44 -11.79 -12.64
C HIS A 163 -2.91 -12.22 -11.25
N THR A 164 -1.96 -12.67 -10.41
CA THR A 164 -2.22 -12.97 -9.01
C THR A 164 -1.94 -11.74 -8.16
N ILE A 165 -2.97 -11.25 -7.50
CA ILE A 165 -2.88 -10.25 -6.44
C ILE A 165 -2.51 -11.00 -5.16
N VAL A 166 -1.44 -10.58 -4.51
CA VAL A 166 -0.95 -11.18 -3.26
C VAL A 166 -0.92 -10.11 -2.18
N ALA A 167 -1.50 -10.41 -1.03
CA ALA A 167 -1.45 -9.56 0.14
C ALA A 167 -0.93 -10.34 1.35
N PHE A 168 -0.19 -9.65 2.21
CA PHE A 168 0.19 -10.15 3.53
C PHE A 168 -0.61 -9.38 4.57
N VAL A 169 -1.51 -10.09 5.25
CA VAL A 169 -2.40 -9.54 6.26
C VAL A 169 -2.15 -10.25 7.58
N THR A 170 -1.78 -9.51 8.61
CA THR A 170 -1.60 -10.09 9.95
C THR A 170 -2.93 -10.17 10.70
N GLY A 171 -3.03 -11.06 11.68
CA GLY A 171 -4.24 -11.29 12.45
C GLY A 171 -5.23 -12.23 11.77
N SER A 172 -6.47 -12.23 12.25
CA SER A 172 -7.56 -13.08 11.74
C SER A 172 -8.71 -12.22 11.19
N PRO A 173 -8.53 -11.58 10.02
CA PRO A 173 -9.60 -10.82 9.39
C PRO A 173 -10.77 -11.73 9.00
N THR A 174 -11.99 -11.19 9.08
CA THR A 174 -13.20 -11.85 8.55
C THR A 174 -13.26 -11.81 7.03
N SER A 175 -12.62 -10.82 6.40
CA SER A 175 -12.48 -10.76 4.94
C SER A 175 -11.27 -9.93 4.52
N VAL A 176 -10.65 -10.28 3.39
CA VAL A 176 -9.63 -9.46 2.73
C VAL A 176 -10.09 -9.21 1.30
N THR A 177 -10.21 -7.95 0.89
CA THR A 177 -10.81 -7.57 -0.40
C THR A 177 -9.84 -6.69 -1.19
N ALA A 178 -9.74 -6.95 -2.50
CA ALA A 178 -9.05 -6.09 -3.46
C ALA A 178 -10.03 -5.15 -4.16
N THR A 179 -9.65 -3.88 -4.25
CA THR A 179 -10.42 -2.83 -4.89
C THR A 179 -9.49 -1.97 -5.75
N ALA A 180 -9.84 -1.73 -7.00
CA ALA A 180 -9.20 -0.71 -7.81
C ALA A 180 -9.86 0.65 -7.52
N VAL A 181 -9.05 1.69 -7.36
CA VAL A 181 -9.48 3.08 -7.16
C VAL A 181 -8.97 3.87 -8.35
N ASN A 182 -9.86 4.48 -9.14
CA ASN A 182 -9.43 5.30 -10.28
C ASN A 182 -8.89 6.66 -9.81
N GLY A 183 -8.36 7.46 -10.74
CA GLY A 183 -7.80 8.78 -10.41
C GLY A 183 -8.81 9.82 -9.92
N SER A 184 -10.11 9.59 -10.11
CA SER A 184 -11.20 10.42 -9.54
C SER A 184 -11.62 9.96 -8.13
N GLY A 185 -11.12 8.81 -7.67
CA GLY A 185 -11.48 8.21 -6.38
C GLY A 185 -12.61 7.18 -6.46
N ASP A 186 -13.18 6.91 -7.63
CA ASP A 186 -14.20 5.87 -7.79
C ASP A 186 -13.59 4.50 -7.56
N THR A 187 -14.36 3.63 -6.92
CA THR A 187 -13.89 2.31 -6.50
C THR A 187 -14.58 1.20 -7.28
N THR A 188 -13.80 0.20 -7.71
CA THR A 188 -14.28 -1.02 -8.36
C THR A 188 -13.75 -2.22 -7.59
N THR A 189 -14.65 -3.06 -7.06
CA THR A 189 -14.24 -4.28 -6.34
C THR A 189 -13.73 -5.31 -7.33
N LEU A 190 -12.50 -5.79 -7.12
CA LEU A 190 -11.88 -6.83 -7.95
C LEU A 190 -12.20 -8.24 -7.44
N GLY A 191 -12.40 -8.37 -6.12
CA GLY A 191 -12.81 -9.62 -5.47
C GLY A 191 -12.28 -9.77 -4.05
N THR A 192 -12.68 -10.86 -3.39
CA THR A 192 -12.16 -11.27 -2.06
C THR A 192 -10.97 -12.20 -2.25
N LEU A 193 -9.89 -11.95 -1.50
CA LEU A 193 -8.70 -12.80 -1.50
C LEU A 193 -8.91 -14.00 -0.57
N SER A 194 -8.44 -15.16 -1.00
CA SER A 194 -8.47 -16.41 -0.23
C SER A 194 -7.23 -16.53 0.65
N ASN A 195 -7.40 -16.99 1.89
CA ASN A 195 -6.26 -17.30 2.77
C ASN A 195 -5.53 -18.54 2.25
N ILE A 196 -4.25 -18.39 1.91
CA ILE A 196 -3.39 -19.48 1.43
C ILE A 196 -2.58 -20.07 2.60
N THR A 197 -1.99 -19.20 3.41
CA THR A 197 -1.22 -19.60 4.59
C THR A 197 -1.28 -18.50 5.64
N GLY A 198 -2.04 -18.67 6.73
CA GLY A 198 -2.01 -17.80 7.92
C GLY A 198 -2.17 -16.31 7.62
N THR A 199 -1.06 -15.66 7.25
CA THR A 199 -0.94 -14.24 6.87
C THR A 199 -0.96 -13.94 5.36
N ARG A 200 -0.87 -14.94 4.46
CA ARG A 200 -0.83 -14.72 3.01
C ARG A 200 -2.19 -14.96 2.38
N TYR A 201 -2.67 -13.97 1.63
CA TYR A 201 -3.95 -13.96 0.93
C TYR A 201 -3.74 -13.74 -0.56
N GLU A 202 -4.51 -14.43 -1.40
CA GLU A 202 -4.37 -14.35 -2.85
C GLU A 202 -5.70 -14.24 -3.60
N LEU A 203 -5.68 -13.51 -4.71
CA LEU A 203 -6.75 -13.45 -5.70
C LEU A 203 -6.15 -13.54 -7.10
N THR A 204 -6.54 -14.56 -7.87
CA THR A 204 -6.25 -14.60 -9.31
C THR A 204 -7.32 -13.79 -10.04
N HIS A 205 -6.92 -12.73 -10.73
CA HIS A 205 -7.84 -11.77 -11.35
C HIS A 205 -7.45 -11.45 -12.79
N THR A 206 -8.45 -11.44 -13.69
CA THR A 206 -8.29 -11.00 -15.08
C THR A 206 -8.67 -9.53 -15.21
N PHE A 207 -7.70 -8.68 -15.56
CA PHE A 207 -7.90 -7.24 -15.65
C PHE A 207 -8.50 -6.85 -17.01
N ASN A 208 -9.83 -6.87 -17.12
CA ASN A 208 -10.52 -6.53 -18.37
C ASN A 208 -10.82 -5.03 -18.53
N THR A 209 -10.67 -4.26 -17.46
CA THR A 209 -11.07 -2.84 -17.40
C THR A 209 -9.85 -1.97 -17.18
N HIS A 210 -9.70 -0.95 -18.03
CA HIS A 210 -8.75 0.15 -17.82
C HIS A 210 -9.30 1.09 -16.74
N PHE A 211 -8.44 1.55 -15.83
CA PHE A 211 -8.82 2.50 -14.78
C PHE A 211 -8.30 3.90 -15.13
N PRO A 212 -9.20 4.88 -15.36
CA PRO A 212 -8.78 6.21 -15.78
C PRO A 212 -7.88 6.91 -14.75
N VAL A 213 -6.91 7.66 -15.27
CA VAL A 213 -6.10 8.63 -14.52
C VAL A 213 -6.92 9.90 -14.25
N GLY A 214 -6.65 10.59 -13.13
CA GLY A 214 -7.36 11.81 -12.76
C GLY A 214 -6.88 13.01 -13.59
N SER A 215 -7.79 13.89 -13.99
CA SER A 215 -7.49 15.14 -14.69
C SER A 215 -7.05 16.25 -13.72
N GLY A 216 -5.94 16.94 -13.98
CA GLY A 216 -5.47 18.07 -13.19
C GLY A 216 -3.97 18.35 -13.34
N SER A 217 -3.47 19.41 -12.68
CA SER A 217 -2.05 19.79 -12.68
C SER A 217 -1.14 18.76 -11.99
N ALA A 218 -1.71 17.92 -11.12
CA ALA A 218 -1.07 16.75 -10.55
C ALA A 218 -1.95 15.54 -10.86
N MET A 219 -1.53 14.74 -11.84
CA MET A 219 -2.25 13.52 -12.21
C MET A 219 -2.33 12.57 -11.03
N THR A 220 -3.54 12.11 -10.73
CA THR A 220 -3.76 11.07 -9.73
C THR A 220 -3.85 9.72 -10.42
N MET A 221 -2.90 8.85 -10.10
CA MET A 221 -2.84 7.51 -10.67
C MET A 221 -3.84 6.56 -10.02
N PRO A 222 -4.37 5.59 -10.79
CA PRO A 222 -5.14 4.49 -10.22
C PRO A 222 -4.34 3.75 -9.14
N LYS A 223 -5.07 3.25 -8.15
CA LYS A 223 -4.49 2.52 -7.02
C LYS A 223 -5.15 1.18 -6.85
N LEU A 224 -4.36 0.18 -6.50
CA LEU A 224 -4.86 -1.06 -5.92
C LEU A 224 -4.92 -0.87 -4.42
N ARG A 225 -6.11 -1.02 -3.84
CA ARG A 225 -6.36 -1.04 -2.40
C ARG A 225 -6.64 -2.47 -1.95
N ILE A 226 -5.91 -2.92 -0.95
CA ILE A 226 -6.27 -4.12 -0.18
C ILE A 226 -6.85 -3.67 1.15
N THR A 227 -8.05 -4.16 1.46
CA THR A 227 -8.74 -3.88 2.72
C THR A 227 -8.95 -5.18 3.48
N ALA A 228 -8.43 -5.25 4.70
CA ALA A 228 -8.71 -6.30 5.66
C ALA A 228 -9.81 -5.82 6.63
N THR A 229 -10.86 -6.62 6.78
CA THR A 229 -11.98 -6.35 7.69
C THR A 229 -11.91 -7.30 8.87
N TYR A 230 -12.13 -6.76 10.05
CA TYR A 230 -12.23 -7.46 11.33
C TYR A 230 -13.62 -7.18 11.92
N GLY A 231 -14.03 -7.90 12.96
CA GLY A 231 -15.34 -7.77 13.61
C GLY A 231 -15.59 -6.41 14.30
N GLY A 232 -15.56 -5.31 13.54
CA GLY A 232 -15.77 -3.93 14.00
C GLY A 232 -14.81 -2.89 13.41
N ALA A 233 -13.80 -3.27 12.62
CA ALA A 233 -12.79 -2.35 12.10
C ALA A 233 -12.21 -2.79 10.75
N THR A 234 -11.56 -1.86 10.03
CA THR A 234 -10.86 -2.15 8.78
C THR A 234 -9.48 -1.53 8.77
N VAL A 235 -8.54 -2.20 8.12
CA VAL A 235 -7.20 -1.68 7.82
C VAL A 235 -6.98 -1.85 6.32
N SER A 236 -6.41 -0.83 5.68
CA SER A 236 -6.15 -0.87 4.24
C SER A 236 -4.76 -0.37 3.88
N LYS A 237 -4.27 -0.87 2.74
CA LYS A 237 -3.04 -0.43 2.11
C LYS A 237 -3.33 -0.14 0.65
N GLU A 238 -2.68 0.89 0.12
CA GLU A 238 -2.76 1.25 -1.30
C GLU A 238 -1.38 1.22 -1.93
N ILE A 239 -1.33 0.78 -3.19
CA ILE A 239 -0.19 0.98 -4.10
C ILE A 239 -0.70 1.56 -5.41
N THR A 240 0.14 2.35 -6.08
CA THR A 240 -0.12 2.76 -7.45
C THR A 240 0.05 1.58 -8.39
N PHE A 241 -0.83 1.45 -9.36
CA PHE A 241 -0.73 0.48 -10.44
C PHE A 241 -1.37 1.05 -11.71
N TYR A 242 -1.14 0.41 -12.84
CA TYR A 242 -1.75 0.78 -14.11
C TYR A 242 -2.26 -0.47 -14.82
N VAL A 243 -3.45 -0.38 -15.41
CA VAL A 243 -3.95 -1.38 -16.37
C VAL A 243 -3.93 -0.72 -17.74
N THR A 244 -3.35 -1.39 -18.73
CA THR A 244 -3.26 -0.83 -20.09
C THR A 244 -4.64 -0.54 -20.68
N TYR A 245 -4.72 0.43 -21.58
CA TYR A 245 -5.95 0.80 -22.28
C TYR A 245 -6.33 -0.29 -23.29
N GLU A 246 -5.34 -0.83 -23.99
CA GLU A 246 -5.50 -1.86 -25.01
C GLU A 246 -4.98 -3.23 -24.58
N THR A 247 -5.30 -4.23 -25.39
CA THR A 247 -4.91 -5.64 -25.18
C THR A 247 -3.56 -5.94 -25.82
N ARG A 248 -2.96 -7.08 -25.43
CA ARG A 248 -1.72 -7.60 -26.03
C ARG A 248 -1.74 -7.59 -27.56
N SER A 249 -2.81 -8.14 -28.14
CA SER A 249 -2.95 -8.27 -29.59
C SER A 249 -2.97 -6.92 -30.30
N PHE A 250 -3.50 -5.88 -29.66
CA PHE A 250 -3.46 -4.55 -30.24
C PHE A 250 -2.02 -4.04 -30.35
N TYR A 251 -1.23 -4.12 -29.27
CA TYR A 251 0.16 -3.67 -29.29
C TYR A 251 1.03 -4.47 -30.26
N GLU A 252 0.90 -5.80 -30.28
CA GLU A 252 1.68 -6.65 -31.19
C GLU A 252 1.32 -6.42 -32.67
N ASN A 253 0.05 -6.14 -32.97
CA ASN A 253 -0.39 -5.80 -34.34
C ASN A 253 0.09 -4.40 -34.77
N ALA A 254 0.17 -3.49 -33.83
CA ALA A 254 0.56 -2.11 -34.06
C ALA A 254 2.08 -1.96 -34.17
N ASP A 255 2.85 -2.68 -33.35
CA ASP A 255 4.31 -2.71 -33.38
C ASP A 255 4.82 -4.14 -33.14
N ALA A 256 5.29 -4.79 -34.20
CA ALA A 256 5.86 -6.13 -34.13
C ALA A 256 7.17 -6.22 -33.31
N THR A 257 7.77 -5.09 -32.90
CA THR A 257 8.93 -5.04 -32.00
C THR A 257 8.54 -4.77 -30.56
N TRP A 258 7.27 -4.48 -30.29
CA TRP A 258 6.76 -4.34 -28.94
C TRP A 258 6.78 -5.69 -28.23
N TYR A 259 7.07 -5.66 -26.93
CA TYR A 259 7.08 -6.85 -26.10
C TYR A 259 6.51 -6.54 -24.72
N TYR A 260 5.98 -7.58 -24.08
CA TYR A 260 5.55 -7.57 -22.70
C TYR A 260 5.73 -8.97 -22.11
N ASN A 261 6.79 -9.11 -21.33
CA ASN A 261 7.17 -10.33 -20.62
C ASN A 261 6.74 -10.25 -19.15
N THR A 262 6.90 -9.08 -18.53
CA THR A 262 6.54 -8.86 -17.12
C THR A 262 5.78 -7.55 -16.93
N PRO A 263 5.01 -7.40 -15.82
CA PRO A 263 4.39 -6.13 -15.44
C PRO A 263 5.35 -4.95 -15.22
N TYR A 264 6.66 -5.17 -15.31
CA TYR A 264 7.71 -4.17 -15.12
C TYR A 264 8.47 -3.87 -16.41
N ASP A 265 8.05 -4.45 -17.53
CA ASP A 265 8.73 -4.26 -18.80
C ASP A 265 8.66 -2.79 -19.25
N HIS A 266 9.82 -2.27 -19.64
CA HIS A 266 10.04 -0.87 -20.01
C HIS A 266 9.51 -0.52 -21.41
N SER A 267 8.70 -1.39 -22.03
CA SER A 267 7.94 -1.04 -23.22
C SER A 267 6.87 0.00 -22.89
N PHE A 268 6.41 0.05 -21.64
CA PHE A 268 5.59 1.13 -21.10
C PHE A 268 6.43 2.05 -20.21
N LEU A 269 6.48 3.34 -20.54
CA LEU A 269 7.31 4.33 -19.82
C LEU A 269 6.53 5.19 -18.83
N GLY A 270 5.22 5.20 -18.95
CA GLY A 270 4.38 6.10 -18.19
C GLY A 270 2.92 5.98 -18.62
N PRO A 271 1.95 6.15 -17.72
CA PRO A 271 0.70 6.80 -18.10
C PRO A 271 1.06 8.13 -18.75
N ALA A 272 0.38 8.49 -19.82
CA ALA A 272 0.63 9.74 -20.45
C ALA A 272 0.06 10.87 -19.58
N ASN A 273 0.85 11.92 -19.46
CA ASN A 273 0.74 13.07 -18.56
C ASN A 273 -0.54 13.93 -18.71
N ASN A 274 -1.51 13.49 -19.51
CA ASN A 274 -2.73 14.20 -19.92
C ASN A 274 -3.41 13.43 -21.05
N GLU A 275 -4.61 13.85 -21.46
CA GLU A 275 -5.23 13.35 -22.70
C GLU A 275 -4.53 13.85 -23.99
N GLN A 276 -3.45 14.62 -23.88
CA GLN A 276 -2.87 15.34 -25.01
C GLN A 276 -2.34 14.39 -26.07
N MET A 277 -2.43 14.80 -27.32
CA MET A 277 -2.00 13.99 -28.44
C MET A 277 -0.46 13.86 -28.46
N CYS A 278 0.05 12.83 -29.15
CA CYS A 278 1.48 12.54 -29.22
C CYS A 278 2.36 13.73 -29.67
N TYR A 279 1.85 14.69 -30.45
CA TYR A 279 2.61 15.88 -30.82
C TYR A 279 2.99 16.76 -29.60
N GLU A 280 2.13 16.87 -28.59
CA GLU A 280 2.38 17.70 -27.40
C GLU A 280 3.55 17.15 -26.57
N TYR A 281 3.68 15.83 -26.53
CA TYR A 281 4.85 15.16 -25.96
C TYR A 281 6.13 15.47 -26.73
N ILE A 282 6.08 15.43 -28.07
CA ILE A 282 7.26 15.70 -28.91
C ILE A 282 7.73 17.13 -28.75
N VAL A 283 6.81 18.09 -28.80
CA VAL A 283 7.15 19.50 -28.67
C VAL A 283 7.26 19.95 -27.22
N ASN A 284 7.02 19.08 -26.23
CA ASN A 284 6.98 19.41 -24.81
C ASN A 284 6.12 20.66 -24.51
N GLN A 285 4.94 20.72 -25.12
CA GLN A 285 3.96 21.80 -24.96
C GLN A 285 2.75 21.23 -24.22
N TRP A 286 2.13 22.03 -23.34
CA TRP A 286 1.03 21.58 -22.49
C TRP A 286 -0.29 22.32 -22.78
N SER A 287 -0.44 22.88 -23.98
CA SER A 287 -1.59 23.69 -24.38
C SER A 287 -2.11 23.34 -25.78
N VAL A 288 -3.45 23.37 -25.90
CA VAL A 288 -4.28 22.77 -26.96
C VAL A 288 -4.27 23.60 -28.26
N VAL A 289 -3.12 23.76 -28.90
CA VAL A 289 -3.08 24.20 -30.30
C VAL A 289 -2.75 22.99 -31.14
N GLU A 290 -3.78 22.31 -31.64
CA GLU A 290 -3.58 21.19 -32.56
C GLU A 290 -3.08 21.72 -33.92
N PRO A 291 -2.13 21.04 -34.57
CA PRO A 291 -1.78 21.40 -35.94
C PRO A 291 -2.93 21.08 -36.90
N LEU A 292 -3.02 21.82 -38.01
CA LEU A 292 -3.90 21.44 -39.11
C LEU A 292 -3.29 20.25 -39.88
N GLN A 293 -4.15 19.45 -40.52
CA GLN A 293 -3.73 18.17 -41.14
C GLN A 293 -2.73 18.24 -42.31
N PRO A 294 -2.70 19.27 -43.18
CA PRO A 294 -1.77 19.26 -44.31
C PRO A 294 -0.32 19.26 -43.83
N ASP A 295 0.56 18.51 -44.52
CA ASP A 295 1.97 18.37 -44.15
C ASP A 295 2.67 19.73 -43.95
N SER A 296 2.30 20.76 -44.72
CA SER A 296 2.81 22.13 -44.55
C SER A 296 2.50 22.70 -43.16
N TYR A 297 1.32 22.45 -42.61
CA TYR A 297 0.96 22.89 -41.27
C TYR A 297 1.63 22.05 -40.18
N ILE A 298 1.87 20.76 -40.44
CA ILE A 298 2.69 19.92 -39.54
C ILE A 298 4.12 20.45 -39.47
N ILE A 299 4.70 20.80 -40.62
CA ILE A 299 6.03 21.40 -40.71
C ILE A 299 6.06 22.75 -39.99
N ASP A 300 5.15 23.67 -40.32
CA ASP A 300 5.07 24.98 -39.67
C ASP A 300 4.85 24.84 -38.16
N PHE A 301 4.06 23.85 -37.73
CA PHE A 301 3.85 23.55 -36.33
C PHE A 301 5.19 23.16 -35.69
N MET A 302 5.86 22.12 -36.18
CA MET A 302 7.11 21.63 -35.60
C MET A 302 8.23 22.68 -35.62
N LEU A 303 8.35 23.46 -36.71
CA LEU A 303 9.33 24.54 -36.85
C LEU A 303 8.93 25.85 -36.16
N ARG A 304 7.71 25.95 -35.60
CA ARG A 304 7.14 27.17 -35.02
C ARG A 304 7.15 28.35 -36.01
N GLN A 305 6.53 28.16 -37.15
CA GLN A 305 6.40 29.16 -38.21
C GLN A 305 4.93 29.57 -38.43
N GLY A 306 4.73 30.68 -39.15
CA GLY A 306 3.41 31.19 -39.50
C GLY A 306 2.51 31.40 -38.28
N ILE A 307 1.32 30.80 -38.34
CA ILE A 307 0.30 30.87 -37.26
C ILE A 307 0.74 30.20 -35.96
N TYR A 308 1.81 29.40 -35.99
CA TYR A 308 2.33 28.66 -34.83
C TYR A 308 3.58 29.30 -34.20
N SER A 309 4.07 30.43 -34.72
CA SER A 309 5.30 31.10 -34.22
C SER A 309 5.30 31.41 -32.72
N GLY A 310 4.13 31.77 -32.18
CA GLY A 310 3.95 32.07 -30.75
C GLY A 310 3.71 30.88 -29.83
N ARG A 311 3.64 29.64 -30.33
CA ARG A 311 3.37 28.46 -29.48
C ARG A 311 4.53 28.15 -28.54
N ALA A 312 4.25 27.55 -27.38
CA ALA A 312 5.29 27.11 -26.44
C ALA A 312 5.91 25.77 -26.87
N GLY A 313 7.03 25.39 -26.23
CA GLY A 313 7.69 24.10 -26.45
C GLY A 313 8.89 24.13 -27.39
N THR A 314 9.45 22.95 -27.63
CA THR A 314 10.61 22.69 -28.49
C THR A 314 10.38 23.20 -29.90
N VAL A 315 11.42 23.85 -30.42
CA VAL A 315 11.51 24.33 -31.80
C VAL A 315 12.39 23.33 -32.54
N PHE A 316 11.96 22.83 -33.68
CA PHE A 316 12.84 22.12 -34.59
C PHE A 316 13.36 23.12 -35.63
N THR A 317 14.63 23.03 -36.04
CA THR A 317 15.25 23.98 -36.98
C THR A 317 15.17 23.52 -38.43
N SER A 318 14.97 22.22 -38.67
CA SER A 318 14.93 21.66 -40.01
C SER A 318 14.00 20.44 -40.11
N TYR A 319 13.66 20.07 -41.35
CA TYR A 319 12.86 18.89 -41.66
C TYR A 319 13.27 18.24 -42.98
N SER A 320 12.91 16.96 -43.15
CA SER A 320 13.04 16.22 -44.40
C SER A 320 11.84 15.34 -44.65
N MET A 321 11.37 15.32 -45.89
CA MET A 321 10.32 14.41 -46.37
C MET A 321 10.88 13.04 -46.78
N THR A 322 12.20 12.85 -46.65
CA THR A 322 12.91 11.60 -46.98
C THR A 322 13.78 11.17 -45.80
N PRO A 323 14.08 9.86 -45.66
CA PRO A 323 14.93 9.38 -44.58
C PRO A 323 16.27 10.12 -44.56
N ALA A 324 16.63 10.63 -43.39
CA ALA A 324 17.84 11.39 -43.18
C ALA A 324 18.43 11.06 -41.79
N PRO A 325 19.75 11.18 -41.62
CA PRO A 325 20.41 10.70 -40.41
C PRO A 325 20.15 11.61 -39.20
N TYR A 326 20.18 11.01 -38.01
CA TYR A 326 20.04 11.64 -36.70
C TYR A 326 18.76 12.48 -36.48
N PRO A 327 17.57 12.08 -36.96
CA PRO A 327 16.36 12.84 -36.69
C PRO A 327 16.00 12.74 -35.21
N ASP A 328 15.58 13.84 -34.60
CA ASP A 328 15.11 13.91 -33.21
C ASP A 328 13.64 13.51 -33.08
N ALA A 329 12.84 13.76 -34.12
CA ALA A 329 11.43 13.41 -34.17
C ALA A 329 10.98 12.94 -35.55
N ILE A 330 9.93 12.12 -35.58
CA ILE A 330 9.35 11.53 -36.80
C ILE A 330 7.83 11.70 -36.76
N TYR A 331 7.25 12.08 -37.90
CA TYR A 331 5.81 12.08 -38.17
C TYR A 331 5.44 10.98 -39.16
N TYR A 332 4.36 10.23 -38.90
CA TYR A 332 3.95 9.04 -39.68
C TYR A 332 2.70 9.29 -40.55
N GLY A 333 1.86 10.27 -40.19
CA GLY A 333 0.53 10.45 -40.78
C GLY A 333 -0.55 10.41 -39.70
N GLY A 334 -1.72 11.02 -39.94
CA GLY A 334 -2.85 10.96 -39.01
C GLY A 334 -2.56 11.58 -37.63
N PHE A 335 -1.75 12.64 -37.58
CA PHE A 335 -1.27 13.29 -36.36
C PHE A 335 -0.43 12.42 -35.41
N HIS A 336 0.19 11.34 -35.91
CA HIS A 336 1.06 10.51 -35.09
C HIS A 336 2.54 10.93 -35.18
N PHE A 337 3.16 11.14 -34.03
CA PHE A 337 4.55 11.54 -33.89
C PHE A 337 5.28 10.65 -32.89
N ALA A 338 6.57 10.42 -33.13
CA ALA A 338 7.45 9.71 -32.22
C ALA A 338 8.76 10.49 -32.01
N LYS A 339 9.28 10.43 -30.79
CA LYS A 339 10.60 10.95 -30.43
C LYS A 339 11.62 9.87 -30.70
N VAL A 340 12.73 10.21 -31.34
CA VAL A 340 13.84 9.27 -31.50
C VAL A 340 14.70 9.32 -30.24
N THR A 341 15.05 8.16 -29.71
CA THR A 341 15.83 8.05 -28.46
C THR A 341 17.11 7.25 -28.61
N ALA A 342 17.31 6.59 -29.75
CA ALA A 342 18.58 5.96 -30.09
C ALA A 342 18.75 5.85 -31.61
N TRP A 343 20.01 5.88 -32.04
CA TRP A 343 20.42 5.73 -33.43
C TRP A 343 21.52 4.67 -33.55
N ASP A 344 21.66 4.09 -34.73
CA ASP A 344 22.85 3.34 -35.10
C ASP A 344 24.01 4.27 -35.50
N ALA A 345 25.16 3.68 -35.87
CA ALA A 345 26.34 4.44 -36.28
C ALA A 345 26.15 5.27 -37.56
N SER A 346 25.14 4.95 -38.38
CA SER A 346 24.79 5.68 -39.60
C SER A 346 23.74 6.76 -39.36
N GLY A 347 23.26 6.91 -38.11
CA GLY A 347 22.22 7.86 -37.76
C GLY A 347 20.81 7.38 -38.07
N ASN A 348 20.59 6.08 -38.34
CA ASN A 348 19.24 5.54 -38.48
C ASN A 348 18.61 5.31 -37.09
N PRO A 349 17.34 5.68 -36.88
CA PRO A 349 16.66 5.43 -35.61
C PRO A 349 16.54 3.94 -35.29
N THR A 350 17.10 3.52 -34.16
CA THR A 350 16.99 2.16 -33.61
C THR A 350 16.02 2.08 -32.43
N GLN A 351 15.61 3.23 -31.90
CA GLN A 351 14.60 3.29 -30.86
C GLN A 351 13.80 4.58 -30.94
N ILE A 352 12.49 4.43 -30.84
CA ILE A 352 11.56 5.55 -30.77
C ILE A 352 10.65 5.42 -29.56
N GLN A 353 10.17 6.55 -29.08
CA GLN A 353 9.14 6.64 -28.04
C GLN A 353 7.95 7.38 -28.62
N SER A 354 6.78 6.76 -28.54
CA SER A 354 5.55 7.36 -29.04
C SER A 354 4.43 7.25 -28.01
N LYS A 355 3.57 8.26 -28.00
CA LYS A 355 2.34 8.22 -27.21
C LYS A 355 1.22 7.60 -28.05
N TRP A 356 0.56 6.60 -27.50
CA TRP A 356 -0.57 5.94 -28.14
C TRP A 356 -1.87 6.47 -27.52
N GLY A 357 -2.59 7.29 -28.30
CA GLY A 357 -3.79 7.97 -27.83
C GLY A 357 -3.53 8.87 -26.61
N PRO A 358 -4.51 9.05 -25.72
CA PRO A 358 -4.38 9.88 -24.53
C PRO A 358 -3.56 9.24 -23.40
N TYR A 359 -3.09 7.99 -23.52
CA TYR A 359 -2.87 7.18 -22.31
C TYR A 359 -1.49 6.58 -22.12
N GLU A 360 -0.76 6.15 -23.15
CA GLU A 360 0.43 5.30 -22.92
C GLU A 360 1.63 5.76 -23.72
N TYR A 361 2.79 5.82 -23.06
CA TYR A 361 4.08 5.97 -23.73
C TYR A 361 4.68 4.60 -24.04
N ILE A 362 4.80 4.30 -25.33
CA ILE A 362 5.31 3.05 -25.86
C ILE A 362 6.72 3.25 -26.41
N LYS A 363 7.63 2.36 -26.01
CA LYS A 363 8.99 2.27 -26.56
C LYS A 363 9.01 1.21 -27.66
N SER A 364 9.45 1.60 -28.85
CA SER A 364 9.54 0.74 -30.03
C SER A 364 10.98 0.59 -30.51
N GLY A 365 11.33 -0.59 -31.04
CA GLY A 365 12.69 -0.99 -31.39
C GLY A 365 13.15 -0.66 -32.81
N LYS A 366 12.42 0.21 -33.54
CA LYS A 366 12.75 0.61 -34.91
C LYS A 366 12.05 1.90 -35.31
N ALA A 367 12.57 2.57 -36.35
CA ALA A 367 11.95 3.77 -36.93
C ALA A 367 10.54 3.51 -37.49
N ASN A 368 10.32 2.44 -38.25
CA ASN A 368 9.01 2.15 -38.82
C ASN A 368 8.24 1.14 -37.95
N ALA A 369 7.87 1.56 -36.74
CA ALA A 369 7.20 0.71 -35.77
C ALA A 369 5.72 0.48 -36.11
N PHE A 370 5.04 1.46 -36.72
CA PHE A 370 3.57 1.51 -36.79
C PHE A 370 2.94 1.41 -38.19
N PRO A 371 3.45 0.58 -39.12
CA PRO A 371 3.00 0.61 -40.52
C PRO A 371 1.52 0.27 -40.70
N SER A 372 0.94 -0.52 -39.79
CA SER A 372 -0.47 -0.95 -39.83
C SER A 372 -1.45 0.09 -39.28
N LEU A 373 -1.01 0.98 -38.37
CA LEU A 373 -1.87 1.99 -37.74
C LEU A 373 -1.68 3.39 -38.32
N TYR A 374 -0.43 3.82 -38.49
CA TYR A 374 -0.10 5.20 -38.84
C TYR A 374 0.67 5.32 -40.16
N GLY A 375 1.00 4.18 -40.78
CA GLY A 375 1.77 4.13 -42.01
C GLY A 375 3.28 4.26 -41.76
N THR A 376 4.02 4.50 -42.83
CA THR A 376 5.48 4.66 -42.78
C THR A 376 5.88 6.06 -42.31
N PRO A 377 7.07 6.25 -41.71
CA PRO A 377 7.64 7.59 -41.50
C PRO A 377 7.49 8.49 -42.75
N ARG A 378 6.96 9.71 -42.56
CA ARG A 378 6.69 10.69 -43.61
C ARG A 378 7.59 11.93 -43.51
N ILE A 379 7.80 12.44 -42.30
CA ILE A 379 8.58 13.67 -42.07
C ILE A 379 9.52 13.45 -40.88
N TYR A 380 10.75 13.87 -41.03
CA TYR A 380 11.82 13.77 -40.05
C TYR A 380 12.24 15.19 -39.63
N PHE A 381 12.47 15.43 -38.34
CA PHE A 381 12.78 16.75 -37.78
C PHE A 381 14.06 16.74 -36.94
N TRP A 382 14.77 17.87 -36.90
CA TRP A 382 15.99 18.10 -36.09
C TRP A 382 15.90 19.41 -35.31
N ASP A 383 16.47 19.42 -34.10
CA ASP A 383 16.74 20.66 -33.34
C ASP A 383 18.08 21.27 -33.76
#